data_AF-A0A538DVK7-F1
#
_entry.id   AF-A0A538DVK7-F1
#
_cell.length_a   1.000
_cell.length_b   1.000
_cell.length_c   1.000
_cell.angle_alpha   90.00
_cell.angle_beta   90.00
_cell.angle_gamma   90.00
#
_symmetry.space_group_name_H-M   'P 1'
#
loop_
_entity.id
_entity.type
_entity.pdbx_description
1 polymer ?
#
loop_
_entity_poly.entity_id
_entity_poly.type
_entity_poly.pdbx_seq_one_letter_code
_entity_poly.pdbx_strand_id
1 'polypeptide(L)'
;MATTDRVIAEDAIRVLDHGFVRLDGAMATDLSVVNAARVSFARRKDEMDAADEGLIRFLMRDRHGTPFEHNSFRFHIRAPIFVAREWFRHRVGCLTGDTVVTFVDINSHANRALSKTIDELWRMWTVGEKNGHALAPEVAAEVDRRAASGERIRAMSRSLGIGRRAVRSQLGGRNGYRNSRWRVRKMRLRVLDESTGEFVTSHIADIFEKGVQPVYRLTLADGKQVTLTTNHRVLTDEGWKTMGQAIGLRGEGEKVRMTRSCALMVNGVPVHQDRAWLRSRRVAGRSVGEIAAEAGCSYHTVRDPPRALRQTQQLLAWWPQLPAAEHRPLDDGTCGRRSRAIRVHVRPVRRNRRPPSRPPHRSRLAR
;
A
#
# COMPACT_ATOMS: atom_id res chain seq x y z
N MET A 1 3.78 9.28 -40.32
CA MET A 1 3.91 10.75 -40.22
C MET A 1 4.55 11.07 -38.89
N ALA A 2 5.80 11.56 -38.91
CA ALA A 2 6.51 12.00 -37.73
C ALA A 2 5.79 13.22 -37.15
N THR A 3 5.27 13.09 -35.94
CA THR A 3 4.64 14.20 -35.22
C THR A 3 5.75 15.14 -34.78
N THR A 4 5.80 16.26 -35.48
CA THR A 4 6.58 17.48 -35.29
C THR A 4 6.99 17.72 -33.84
N ASP A 5 8.26 18.06 -33.64
CA ASP A 5 8.81 18.67 -32.42
C ASP A 5 7.99 19.91 -32.06
N ARG A 6 6.88 19.72 -31.35
CA ARG A 6 6.21 20.81 -30.65
C ARG A 6 7.16 21.22 -29.54
N VAL A 7 7.68 22.43 -29.68
CA VAL A 7 8.47 23.21 -28.71
C VAL A 7 8.17 22.76 -27.28
N ILE A 8 9.11 22.04 -26.68
CA ILE A 8 9.07 21.70 -25.25
C ILE A 8 9.28 23.02 -24.51
N ALA A 9 8.37 23.37 -23.60
CA ALA A 9 8.47 24.59 -22.81
C ALA A 9 9.78 24.61 -21.99
N GLU A 10 10.37 25.80 -21.79
CA GLU A 10 11.70 25.96 -21.13
C GLU A 10 11.72 25.46 -19.68
N ASP A 11 10.56 25.42 -19.01
CA ASP A 11 10.38 24.95 -17.64
C ASP A 11 10.21 23.42 -17.52
N ALA A 12 10.34 22.68 -18.64
CA ALA A 12 10.22 21.24 -18.66
C ALA A 12 11.59 20.54 -18.61
N ILE A 13 11.69 19.53 -17.75
CA ILE A 13 12.86 18.65 -17.70
C ILE A 13 12.70 17.59 -18.80
N ARG A 14 13.63 17.56 -19.76
CA ARG A 14 13.67 16.54 -20.82
C ARG A 14 14.07 15.18 -20.25
N VAL A 15 13.37 14.13 -20.66
CA VAL A 15 13.59 12.75 -20.18
C VAL A 15 13.49 11.81 -21.38
N LEU A 16 14.50 10.94 -21.55
CA LEU A 16 14.68 10.10 -22.76
C LEU A 16 14.92 10.96 -24.02
N ASP A 17 14.61 10.39 -25.19
CA ASP A 17 14.72 10.98 -26.51
C ASP A 17 13.64 12.07 -26.77
N HIS A 18 12.38 11.76 -26.43
CA HIS A 18 11.21 12.59 -26.77
C HIS A 18 10.28 12.90 -25.58
N GLY A 19 10.61 12.41 -24.38
CA GLY A 19 9.80 12.62 -23.18
C GLY A 19 10.16 13.90 -22.42
N PHE A 20 9.27 14.30 -21.53
CA PHE A 20 9.51 15.39 -20.59
C PHE A 20 8.62 15.27 -19.35
N VAL A 21 9.02 15.95 -18.28
CA VAL A 21 8.20 16.21 -17.09
C VAL A 21 8.22 17.71 -16.82
N ARG A 22 7.04 18.32 -16.70
CA ARG A 22 6.85 19.73 -16.39
C ARG A 22 5.96 19.87 -15.17
N LEU A 23 6.33 20.74 -14.23
CA LEU A 23 5.45 21.10 -13.13
C LEU A 23 4.38 22.07 -13.65
N ASP A 24 3.12 21.66 -13.61
CA ASP A 24 1.99 22.50 -14.04
C ASP A 24 1.50 23.40 -12.89
N GLY A 25 1.53 22.89 -11.67
CA GLY A 25 1.17 23.65 -10.48
C GLY A 25 1.47 22.87 -9.19
N ALA A 26 1.60 23.61 -8.09
CA ALA A 26 1.83 23.03 -6.77
C ALA A 26 1.04 23.81 -5.70
N MET A 27 0.36 23.06 -4.83
CA MET A 27 -0.12 23.54 -3.53
C MET A 27 0.67 22.79 -2.47
N ALA A 28 1.94 23.15 -2.34
CA ALA A 28 2.89 22.46 -1.49
C ALA A 28 3.98 23.42 -1.01
N THR A 29 4.15 23.55 0.30
CA THR A 29 5.29 24.25 0.92
C THR A 29 5.79 23.47 2.13
N ASP A 30 7.00 23.75 2.59
CA ASP A 30 7.49 23.14 3.84
C ASP A 30 6.66 23.62 5.05
N LEU A 31 6.20 24.88 5.00
CA LEU A 31 5.34 25.47 6.02
C LEU A 31 3.97 24.75 6.14
N SER A 32 3.39 24.28 5.03
CA SER A 32 2.14 23.51 5.09
C SER A 32 2.32 22.17 5.80
N VAL A 33 3.47 21.50 5.64
CA VAL A 33 3.81 20.28 6.39
C VAL A 33 3.93 20.58 7.89
N VAL A 34 4.63 21.65 8.24
CA VAL A 34 4.83 22.09 9.63
C VAL A 34 3.49 22.42 10.29
N ASN A 35 2.66 23.22 9.62
CA ASN A 35 1.35 23.60 10.14
C ASN A 35 0.40 22.39 10.24
N ALA A 36 0.46 21.45 9.29
CA ALA A 36 -0.30 20.20 9.37
C ALA A 36 0.11 19.35 10.59
N ALA A 37 1.41 19.27 10.90
CA ALA A 37 1.89 18.56 12.08
C ALA A 37 1.54 19.29 13.40
N ARG A 38 1.55 20.63 13.38
CA ARG A 38 1.27 21.47 14.57
C ARG A 38 -0.23 21.61 14.88
N VAL A 39 -1.12 21.21 13.97
CA VAL A 39 -2.57 21.25 14.19
C VAL A 39 -3.00 20.51 15.45
N SER A 40 -2.31 19.42 15.80
CA SER A 40 -2.57 18.65 17.03
C SER A 40 -2.27 19.43 18.32
N PHE A 41 -1.50 20.51 18.24
CA PHE A 41 -1.15 21.39 19.35
C PHE A 41 -1.87 22.75 19.28
N ALA A 42 -2.83 22.91 18.35
CA ALA A 42 -3.54 24.16 18.08
C ALA A 42 -2.60 25.36 17.82
N ARG A 43 -1.44 25.11 17.20
CA ARG A 43 -0.45 26.14 16.84
C ARG A 43 -0.34 26.25 15.33
N ARG A 44 -0.26 27.48 14.83
CA ARG A 44 -0.03 27.82 13.42
C ARG A 44 1.08 28.86 13.34
N LYS A 45 1.86 28.78 12.27
CA LYS A 45 2.89 29.75 11.92
C LYS A 45 2.66 30.28 10.51
N ASP A 46 3.04 31.53 10.31
CA ASP A 46 3.02 32.18 9.00
C ASP A 46 4.38 32.16 8.30
N GLU A 47 5.46 31.94 9.06
CA GLU A 47 6.84 31.85 8.57
C GLU A 47 7.57 30.64 9.17
N MET A 48 8.61 30.17 8.46
CA MET A 48 9.39 29.01 8.83
C MET A 48 10.66 29.42 9.59
N ASP A 49 11.01 28.68 10.64
CA ASP A 49 12.27 28.86 11.38
C ASP A 49 13.14 27.58 11.41
N ALA A 50 14.34 27.69 11.99
CA ALA A 50 15.27 26.57 12.10
C ALA A 50 14.72 25.40 12.95
N ALA A 51 13.79 25.68 13.89
CA ALA A 51 13.14 24.65 14.68
C ALA A 51 12.10 23.87 13.86
N ASP A 52 11.42 24.52 12.92
CA ASP A 52 10.47 23.91 11.98
C ASP A 52 11.17 23.01 10.97
N GLU A 53 12.33 23.38 10.47
CA GLU A 53 13.17 22.45 9.70
C GLU A 53 13.55 21.23 10.54
N GLY A 54 13.89 21.44 11.82
CA GLY A 54 14.12 20.37 12.78
C GLY A 54 12.90 19.45 12.94
N LEU A 55 11.70 20.02 12.93
CA LEU A 55 10.44 19.28 12.98
C LEU A 55 10.23 18.46 11.71
N ILE A 56 10.43 19.00 10.51
CA ILE A 56 10.31 18.23 9.26
C ILE A 56 11.30 17.05 9.27
N ARG A 57 12.56 17.31 9.65
CA ARG A 57 13.59 16.28 9.81
C ARG A 57 13.15 15.20 10.80
N PHE A 58 12.56 15.59 11.93
CA PHE A 58 11.99 14.68 12.92
C PHE A 58 10.85 13.83 12.35
N LEU A 59 9.88 14.44 11.65
CA LEU A 59 8.74 13.75 11.04
C LEU A 59 9.18 12.72 10.00
N MET A 60 10.14 13.09 9.14
CA MET A 60 10.72 12.17 8.15
C MET A 60 11.47 11.02 8.81
N ARG A 61 12.32 11.31 9.81
CA ARG A 61 13.07 10.29 10.56
C ARG A 61 12.15 9.26 11.21
N ASP A 62 11.05 9.74 11.79
CA ASP A 62 10.10 8.90 12.53
C ASP A 62 9.00 8.33 11.61
N ARG A 63 9.09 8.58 10.30
CA ARG A 63 8.13 8.12 9.27
C ARG A 63 6.69 8.56 9.54
N HIS A 64 6.54 9.76 10.11
CA HIS A 64 5.26 10.39 10.34
C HIS A 64 4.79 11.09 9.05
N GLY A 65 4.21 10.30 8.14
CA GLY A 65 3.92 10.72 6.76
C GLY A 65 2.68 11.59 6.58
N THR A 66 1.72 11.56 7.49
CA THR A 66 0.43 12.26 7.33
C THR A 66 0.52 13.77 7.12
N PRO A 67 1.45 14.53 7.76
CA PRO A 67 1.60 15.96 7.48
C PRO A 67 2.08 16.27 6.06
N PHE A 68 2.77 15.32 5.41
CA PHE A 68 3.22 15.47 4.02
C PHE A 68 2.11 15.24 3.00
N GLU A 69 0.97 14.67 3.41
CA GLU A 69 -0.20 14.40 2.55
C GLU A 69 -1.09 15.63 2.35
N HIS A 70 -0.85 16.73 3.07
CA HIS A 70 -1.61 17.98 2.93
C HIS A 70 -1.20 18.79 1.68
N ASN A 71 -0.27 18.27 0.90
CA ASN A 71 0.34 18.91 -0.25
C ASN A 71 -0.08 18.22 -1.55
N SER A 72 -0.15 18.98 -2.64
CA SER A 72 -0.42 18.44 -3.97
C SER A 72 0.48 19.04 -5.04
N PHE A 73 0.88 18.20 -6.00
CA PHE A 73 1.65 18.58 -7.18
C PHE A 73 0.93 18.09 -8.43
N ARG A 74 0.88 18.92 -9.47
CA ARG A 74 0.32 18.57 -10.77
C ARG A 74 1.42 18.62 -11.81
N PHE A 75 1.57 17.56 -12.59
CA PHE A 75 2.62 17.43 -13.59
C PHE A 75 2.02 17.20 -14.98
N HIS A 76 2.60 17.83 -15.99
CA HIS A 76 2.39 17.48 -17.40
C HIS A 76 3.55 16.59 -17.87
N ILE A 77 3.25 15.37 -18.29
CA ILE A 77 4.24 14.34 -18.59
C ILE A 77 4.01 13.77 -19.98
N ARG A 78 5.08 13.69 -20.77
CA ARG A 78 5.14 12.88 -21.99
C ARG A 78 6.04 11.69 -21.75
N ALA A 79 5.47 10.49 -21.80
CA ALA A 79 6.21 9.24 -21.58
C ALA A 79 5.71 8.12 -22.51
N PRO A 80 6.57 7.14 -22.85
CA PRO A 80 6.15 5.93 -23.56
C PRO A 80 5.08 5.13 -22.79
N ILE A 81 4.19 4.44 -23.51
CA ILE A 81 3.05 3.73 -22.89
C ILE A 81 3.47 2.69 -21.86
N PHE A 82 4.61 2.01 -22.02
CA PHE A 82 5.09 1.03 -21.05
C PHE A 82 5.53 1.69 -19.73
N VAL A 83 6.13 2.88 -19.78
CA VAL A 83 6.47 3.69 -18.60
C VAL A 83 5.19 4.20 -17.93
N ALA A 84 4.23 4.72 -18.70
CA ALA A 84 2.94 5.15 -18.16
C ALA A 84 2.18 3.99 -17.49
N ARG A 85 2.23 2.78 -18.06
CA ARG A 85 1.61 1.58 -17.47
C ARG A 85 2.26 1.14 -16.15
N GLU A 86 3.54 1.42 -15.94
CA GLU A 86 4.22 1.25 -14.65
C GLU A 86 3.88 2.41 -13.70
N TRP A 87 3.89 3.65 -14.19
CA TRP A 87 3.54 4.85 -13.42
C TRP A 87 2.13 4.77 -12.84
N PHE A 88 1.13 4.42 -13.65
CA PHE A 88 -0.27 4.31 -13.23
C PHE A 88 -0.51 3.16 -12.22
N ARG A 89 0.53 2.40 -11.84
CA ARG A 89 0.48 1.45 -10.72
C ARG A 89 0.65 2.12 -9.37
N HIS A 90 1.24 3.32 -9.32
CA HIS A 90 1.36 4.18 -8.14
C HIS A 90 -0.01 4.75 -7.78
N ARG A 91 -0.88 3.84 -7.37
CA ARG A 91 -2.21 4.10 -6.84
C ARG A 91 -2.03 4.41 -5.35
N VAL A 92 -1.54 5.60 -5.04
CA VAL A 92 -1.90 6.22 -3.76
C VAL A 92 -3.42 6.42 -3.86
N GLY A 93 -4.18 5.41 -3.44
CA GLY A 93 -5.57 5.16 -3.86
C GLY A 93 -6.01 3.69 -3.94
N CYS A 94 -5.16 2.70 -3.61
CA CYS A 94 -5.66 1.36 -3.31
C CYS A 94 -6.32 1.32 -1.94
N LEU A 95 -7.61 1.63 -1.93
CA LEU A 95 -8.40 1.60 -0.70
C LEU A 95 -8.56 0.16 -0.22
N THR A 96 -8.20 -0.06 1.04
CA THR A 96 -8.47 -1.33 1.72
C THR A 96 -9.98 -1.51 1.89
N GLY A 97 -10.43 -2.75 2.06
CA GLY A 97 -11.87 -3.03 2.20
C GLY A 97 -12.54 -2.30 3.38
N ASP A 98 -11.78 -1.91 4.40
CA ASP A 98 -12.25 -1.13 5.56
C ASP A 98 -12.24 0.40 5.33
N THR A 99 -11.71 0.87 4.20
CA THR A 99 -11.80 2.29 3.84
C THR A 99 -13.25 2.68 3.64
N VAL A 100 -13.64 3.83 4.21
CA VAL A 100 -15.00 4.37 4.17
C VAL A 100 -15.12 5.44 3.09
N VAL A 101 -16.16 5.34 2.26
CA VAL A 101 -16.60 6.37 1.32
C VAL A 101 -17.94 6.92 1.79
N THR A 102 -18.07 8.25 1.81
CA THR A 102 -19.32 8.93 2.18
C THR A 102 -20.05 9.41 0.93
N PHE A 103 -21.28 8.95 0.76
CA PHE A 103 -22.15 9.33 -0.34
C PHE A 103 -22.95 10.59 0.00
N VAL A 104 -23.52 11.22 -1.03
CA VAL A 104 -24.37 12.40 -0.90
C VAL A 104 -25.83 12.09 -1.19
N ASP A 105 -26.73 12.88 -0.61
CA ASP A 105 -28.17 12.81 -0.87
C ASP A 105 -28.58 13.50 -2.19
N ILE A 106 -29.88 13.65 -2.40
CA ILE A 106 -30.42 14.33 -3.59
C ILE A 106 -30.07 15.83 -3.65
N ASN A 107 -29.79 16.43 -2.49
CA ASN A 107 -29.42 17.83 -2.32
C ASN A 107 -27.88 18.01 -2.22
N SER A 108 -27.12 16.95 -2.54
CA SER A 108 -25.65 16.94 -2.49
C SER A 108 -25.05 17.09 -1.09
N HIS A 109 -25.82 16.83 -0.03
CA HIS A 109 -25.30 16.84 1.35
C HIS A 109 -24.70 15.48 1.72
N ALA A 110 -23.50 15.51 2.31
CA ALA A 110 -22.85 14.32 2.85
C ALA A 110 -23.33 14.07 4.29
N ASN A 111 -23.72 12.84 4.60
CA ASN A 111 -24.12 12.43 5.94
C ASN A 111 -23.41 11.11 6.29
N ARG A 112 -22.95 10.98 7.53
CA ARG A 112 -22.31 9.77 8.05
C ARG A 112 -23.20 8.51 7.91
N ALA A 113 -24.52 8.67 7.91
CA ALA A 113 -25.48 7.60 7.64
C ALA A 113 -25.41 7.06 6.21
N LEU A 114 -24.90 7.86 5.26
CA LEU A 114 -24.70 7.49 3.86
C LEU A 114 -23.33 6.87 3.60
N SER A 115 -22.48 6.72 4.63
CA SER A 115 -21.17 6.10 4.49
C SER A 115 -21.25 4.58 4.26
N LYS A 116 -20.34 4.07 3.44
CA LYS A 116 -20.10 2.63 3.25
C LYS A 116 -18.62 2.34 3.20
N THR A 117 -18.23 1.16 3.68
CA THR A 117 -16.87 0.68 3.40
C THR A 117 -16.75 0.17 1.96
N ILE A 118 -15.54 0.13 1.42
CA ILE A 118 -15.28 -0.50 0.10
C ILE A 118 -15.68 -1.98 0.11
N ASP A 119 -15.47 -2.71 1.22
CA ASP A 119 -15.93 -4.11 1.38
C ASP A 119 -17.46 -4.22 1.34
N GLU A 120 -18.18 -3.30 2.00
CA GLU A 120 -19.64 -3.26 1.96
C GLU A 120 -20.15 -3.00 0.54
N LEU A 121 -19.55 -2.06 -0.18
CA LEU A 121 -19.92 -1.75 -1.57
C LEU A 121 -19.66 -2.94 -2.49
N TRP A 122 -18.51 -3.61 -2.34
CA TRP A 122 -18.21 -4.84 -3.08
C TRP A 122 -19.20 -5.97 -2.74
N ARG A 123 -19.55 -6.18 -1.46
CA ARG A 123 -20.57 -7.17 -1.08
C ARG A 123 -21.92 -6.85 -1.70
N MET A 124 -22.35 -5.59 -1.63
CA MET A 124 -23.60 -5.14 -2.27
C MET A 124 -23.56 -5.37 -3.78
N TRP A 125 -22.44 -5.10 -4.44
CA TRP A 125 -22.31 -5.29 -5.89
C TRP A 125 -22.28 -6.75 -6.33
N THR A 126 -21.58 -7.60 -5.59
CA THR A 126 -21.23 -8.97 -6.00
C THR A 126 -22.19 -9.99 -5.40
N VAL A 127 -22.47 -9.88 -4.10
CA VAL A 127 -23.32 -10.82 -3.35
C VAL A 127 -24.76 -10.32 -3.28
N GLY A 128 -24.95 -9.01 -3.21
CA GLY A 128 -26.24 -8.36 -3.00
C GLY A 128 -26.49 -8.02 -1.53
N GLU A 129 -27.71 -7.59 -1.24
CA GLU A 129 -28.14 -7.23 0.11
C GLU A 129 -29.01 -8.31 0.72
N LYS A 130 -28.91 -8.49 2.04
CA LYS A 130 -29.88 -9.33 2.76
C LYS A 130 -31.28 -8.83 2.44
N ASN A 131 -32.12 -9.74 1.96
CA ASN A 131 -33.51 -9.42 1.73
C ASN A 131 -34.20 -9.29 3.09
N GLY A 132 -34.64 -8.09 3.47
CA GLY A 132 -35.37 -7.87 4.72
C GLY A 132 -36.72 -8.60 4.79
N HIS A 133 -37.22 -9.08 3.64
CA HIS A 133 -38.41 -9.91 3.53
C HIS A 133 -38.07 -11.40 3.37
N ALA A 134 -36.82 -11.79 3.63
CA ALA A 134 -36.44 -13.19 3.64
C ALA A 134 -37.18 -13.94 4.75
N LEU A 135 -37.59 -15.18 4.46
CA LEU A 135 -38.07 -16.10 5.49
C LEU A 135 -36.95 -16.36 6.50
N ALA A 136 -37.31 -16.50 7.78
CA ALA A 136 -36.39 -16.93 8.82
C ALA A 136 -35.76 -18.29 8.45
N PRO A 137 -34.50 -18.55 8.83
CA PRO A 137 -33.80 -19.77 8.41
C PRO A 137 -34.55 -21.07 8.73
N GLU A 138 -35.21 -21.16 9.90
CA GLU A 138 -35.98 -22.35 10.25
C GLU A 138 -37.19 -22.54 9.32
N VAL A 139 -37.90 -21.45 9.03
CA VAL A 139 -39.07 -21.45 8.14
C VAL A 139 -38.67 -21.73 6.69
N ALA A 140 -37.53 -21.20 6.25
CA ALA A 140 -36.98 -21.47 4.93
C ALA A 140 -36.63 -22.95 4.75
N ALA A 141 -35.94 -23.55 5.73
CA ALA A 141 -35.61 -24.98 5.73
C ALA A 141 -36.85 -25.88 5.78
N GLU A 142 -37.89 -25.46 6.50
CA GLU A 142 -39.17 -26.17 6.56
C GLU A 142 -39.89 -26.11 5.20
N VAL A 143 -39.88 -24.97 4.52
CA VAL A 143 -40.41 -24.83 3.15
C VAL A 143 -39.67 -25.74 2.18
N ASP A 144 -38.34 -25.79 2.24
CA ASP A 144 -37.54 -26.66 1.37
C ASP A 144 -37.86 -28.14 1.61
N ARG A 145 -37.96 -28.56 2.89
CA ARG A 145 -38.28 -29.93 3.26
C ARG A 145 -39.66 -30.35 2.73
N ARG A 146 -40.67 -29.50 2.90
CA ARG A 146 -42.05 -29.76 2.46
C ARG A 146 -42.20 -29.76 0.94
N ALA A 147 -41.48 -28.87 0.27
CA ALA A 147 -41.42 -28.90 -1.18
C ALA A 147 -40.77 -30.19 -1.69
N ALA A 148 -39.72 -30.68 -1.02
CA ALA A 148 -39.07 -31.94 -1.35
C ALA A 148 -40.00 -33.16 -1.14
N SER A 149 -40.91 -33.11 -0.16
CA SER A 149 -41.96 -34.13 0.02
C SER A 149 -43.15 -33.96 -0.92
N GLY A 150 -43.06 -33.08 -1.92
CA GLY A 150 -44.10 -32.88 -2.95
C GLY A 150 -45.28 -32.00 -2.51
N GLU A 151 -45.19 -31.31 -1.37
CA GLU A 151 -46.28 -30.44 -0.90
C GLU A 151 -46.47 -29.23 -1.83
N ARG A 152 -47.72 -28.93 -2.18
CA ARG A 152 -48.04 -27.79 -3.06
C ARG A 152 -47.85 -26.46 -2.33
N ILE A 153 -47.40 -25.43 -3.05
CA ILE A 153 -47.18 -24.05 -2.53
C ILE A 153 -48.39 -23.50 -1.75
N ARG A 154 -49.62 -23.76 -2.19
CA ARG A 154 -50.85 -23.30 -1.51
C ARG A 154 -51.08 -24.01 -0.17
N ALA A 155 -50.64 -25.25 -0.02
CA ALA A 155 -50.74 -25.99 1.23
C ALA A 155 -49.70 -25.48 2.24
N MET A 156 -48.43 -25.38 1.81
CA MET A 156 -47.34 -24.81 2.62
C MET A 156 -47.65 -23.38 3.09
N SER A 157 -48.19 -22.53 2.22
CA SER A 157 -48.57 -21.15 2.57
C SER A 157 -49.62 -21.08 3.69
N ARG A 158 -50.60 -21.99 3.66
CA ARG A 158 -51.67 -22.04 4.68
C ARG A 158 -51.17 -22.64 5.98
N SER A 159 -50.41 -23.74 5.92
CA SER A 159 -49.93 -24.45 7.11
C SER A 159 -48.86 -23.69 7.88
N LEU A 160 -47.97 -22.96 7.17
CA LEU A 160 -46.88 -22.18 7.78
C LEU A 160 -47.24 -20.70 8.00
N GLY A 161 -48.45 -20.26 7.63
CA GLY A 161 -48.87 -18.86 7.81
C GLY A 161 -48.05 -17.84 7.00
N ILE A 162 -47.37 -18.27 5.93
CA ILE A 162 -46.49 -17.44 5.10
C ILE A 162 -47.13 -17.13 3.75
N GLY A 163 -46.88 -15.93 3.22
CA GLY A 163 -47.40 -15.54 1.91
C GLY A 163 -46.87 -16.42 0.77
N ARG A 164 -47.75 -16.77 -0.19
CA ARG A 164 -47.40 -17.58 -1.38
C ARG A 164 -46.18 -17.05 -2.17
N ARG A 165 -45.98 -15.73 -2.17
CA ARG A 165 -44.82 -15.08 -2.81
C ARG A 165 -43.50 -15.41 -2.10
N ALA A 166 -43.51 -15.48 -0.77
CA ALA A 166 -42.32 -15.81 0.03
C ALA A 166 -41.91 -17.28 -0.18
N VAL A 167 -42.89 -18.20 -0.21
CA VAL A 167 -42.65 -19.62 -0.55
C VAL A 167 -42.01 -19.75 -1.94
N ARG A 168 -42.57 -19.08 -2.95
CA ARG A 168 -41.98 -19.07 -4.31
C ARG A 168 -40.58 -18.45 -4.34
N SER A 169 -40.34 -17.42 -3.54
CA SER A 169 -39.04 -16.76 -3.44
C SER A 169 -37.97 -17.68 -2.83
N GLN A 170 -38.33 -18.46 -1.80
CA GLN A 170 -37.46 -19.48 -1.20
C GLN A 170 -37.12 -20.57 -2.20
N LEU A 171 -38.14 -21.21 -2.79
CA LEU A 171 -37.94 -22.30 -3.74
C LEU A 171 -37.19 -21.88 -5.02
N GLY A 172 -37.30 -20.59 -5.39
CA GLY A 172 -36.53 -20.01 -6.50
C GLY A 172 -35.12 -19.54 -6.12
N GLY A 173 -34.64 -19.79 -4.90
CA GLY A 173 -33.31 -19.38 -4.43
C GLY A 173 -33.12 -17.88 -4.18
N ARG A 174 -34.21 -17.11 -4.15
CA ARG A 174 -34.21 -15.63 -4.03
C ARG A 174 -34.41 -15.13 -2.60
N ASN A 175 -34.42 -16.05 -1.62
CA ASN A 175 -34.69 -15.76 -0.22
C ASN A 175 -33.45 -15.43 0.63
N GLY A 176 -32.26 -15.40 0.03
CA GLY A 176 -31.04 -14.98 0.72
C GLY A 176 -30.71 -13.52 0.47
N TYR A 177 -30.05 -13.27 -0.66
CA TYR A 177 -29.59 -11.95 -1.07
C TYR A 177 -30.36 -11.47 -2.30
N ARG A 178 -30.75 -10.20 -2.30
CA ARG A 178 -31.31 -9.53 -3.48
C ARG A 178 -30.20 -8.80 -4.24
N ASN A 179 -30.27 -8.82 -5.57
CA ASN A 179 -29.39 -8.02 -6.40
C ASN A 179 -29.55 -6.54 -6.03
N SER A 180 -28.45 -5.89 -5.64
CA SER A 180 -28.44 -4.47 -5.29
C SER A 180 -27.50 -3.61 -6.14
N ARG A 181 -27.01 -4.13 -7.28
CA ARG A 181 -26.20 -3.36 -8.24
C ARG A 181 -26.90 -2.09 -8.70
N TRP A 182 -28.21 -2.18 -8.98
CA TRP A 182 -29.02 -1.01 -9.34
C TRP A 182 -28.98 0.06 -8.25
N ARG A 183 -29.07 -0.34 -6.97
CA ARG A 183 -29.01 0.59 -5.84
C ARG A 183 -27.64 1.23 -5.75
N VAL A 184 -26.57 0.44 -5.81
CA VAL A 184 -25.19 0.95 -5.76
C VAL A 184 -24.92 1.95 -6.89
N ARG A 185 -25.37 1.66 -8.12
CA ARG A 185 -25.28 2.60 -9.26
C ARG A 185 -26.05 3.89 -9.06
N LYS A 186 -27.13 3.88 -8.28
CA LYS A 186 -27.93 5.08 -7.98
C LYS A 186 -27.38 5.88 -6.80
N MET A 187 -26.47 5.32 -6.00
CA MET A 187 -25.80 6.08 -4.96
C MET A 187 -24.94 7.18 -5.59
N ARG A 188 -24.99 8.36 -4.98
CA ARG A 188 -24.34 9.58 -5.48
C ARG A 188 -23.08 9.88 -4.69
N LEU A 189 -22.02 10.25 -5.37
CA LEU A 189 -20.75 10.65 -4.78
C LEU A 189 -20.30 11.97 -5.40
N ARG A 190 -19.63 12.81 -4.62
CA ARG A 190 -18.90 13.95 -5.18
C ARG A 190 -17.61 13.43 -5.80
N VAL A 191 -17.39 13.79 -7.05
CA VAL A 191 -16.17 13.50 -7.79
C VAL A 191 -15.63 14.81 -8.34
N LEU A 192 -14.31 14.90 -8.46
CA LEU A 192 -13.68 16.00 -9.18
C LEU A 192 -13.83 15.71 -10.68
N ASP A 193 -14.45 16.64 -11.40
CA ASP A 193 -14.39 16.64 -12.86
C ASP A 193 -13.04 17.23 -13.27
N GLU A 194 -12.18 16.41 -13.87
CA GLU A 194 -10.82 16.82 -14.25
C GLU A 194 -10.79 17.82 -15.42
N SER A 195 -11.87 17.91 -16.21
CA SER A 195 -11.97 18.82 -17.35
C SER A 195 -12.36 20.24 -16.93
N THR A 196 -13.24 20.36 -15.94
CA THR A 196 -13.73 21.65 -15.43
C THR A 196 -13.03 22.08 -14.15
N GLY A 197 -12.43 21.15 -13.41
CA GLY A 197 -11.82 21.38 -12.10
C GLY A 197 -12.84 21.51 -10.96
N GLU A 198 -14.12 21.25 -11.21
CA GLU A 198 -15.19 21.42 -10.24
C GLU A 198 -15.63 20.09 -9.62
N PHE A 199 -16.11 20.14 -8.38
CA PHE A 199 -16.73 18.98 -7.75
C PHE A 199 -18.15 18.80 -8.24
N VAL A 200 -18.39 17.73 -9.00
CA VAL A 200 -19.70 17.36 -9.51
C VAL A 200 -20.23 16.13 -8.79
N THR A 201 -21.54 15.91 -8.86
CA THR A 201 -22.15 14.68 -8.35
C THR A 201 -22.20 13.62 -9.44
N SER A 202 -21.63 12.46 -9.18
CA SER A 202 -21.60 11.31 -10.09
C SER A 202 -21.95 10.01 -9.36
N HIS A 203 -21.75 8.87 -10.03
CA HIS A 203 -22.21 7.55 -9.65
C HIS A 203 -21.12 6.49 -9.77
N ILE A 204 -21.27 5.39 -9.03
CA ILE A 204 -20.40 4.22 -9.19
C ILE A 204 -20.74 3.55 -10.52
N ALA A 205 -19.79 3.55 -11.45
CA ALA A 205 -19.94 2.88 -12.73
C ALA A 205 -19.85 1.36 -12.59
N ASP A 206 -18.81 0.88 -11.89
CA ASP A 206 -18.53 -0.53 -11.65
C ASP A 206 -17.67 -0.75 -10.40
N ILE A 207 -17.67 -1.99 -9.90
CA ILE A 207 -16.81 -2.45 -8.79
C ILE A 207 -16.17 -3.78 -9.18
N PHE A 208 -14.84 -3.79 -9.27
CA PHE A 208 -14.08 -4.97 -9.63
C PHE A 208 -13.26 -5.50 -8.46
N GLU A 209 -13.32 -6.81 -8.23
CA GLU A 209 -12.44 -7.47 -7.28
C GLU A 209 -11.10 -7.80 -7.95
N LYS A 210 -10.00 -7.32 -7.37
CA LYS A 210 -8.64 -7.67 -7.82
C LYS A 210 -8.19 -9.07 -7.33
N GLY A 211 -9.05 -9.77 -6.60
CA GLY A 211 -8.78 -11.04 -5.93
C GLY A 211 -7.90 -10.91 -4.68
N VAL A 212 -7.75 -12.03 -3.97
CA VAL A 212 -6.85 -12.13 -2.81
C VAL A 212 -5.40 -12.16 -3.30
N GLN A 213 -4.62 -11.15 -2.95
CA GLN A 213 -3.18 -11.15 -3.23
C GLN A 213 -2.43 -11.73 -2.02
N PRO A 214 -1.85 -12.95 -2.12
CA PRO A 214 -1.06 -13.49 -1.04
C PRO A 214 0.16 -12.61 -0.78
N VAL A 215 0.36 -12.29 0.49
CA VAL A 215 1.51 -11.55 0.98
C VAL A 215 2.44 -12.54 1.64
N TYR A 216 3.71 -12.54 1.24
CA TYR A 216 4.72 -13.45 1.76
C TYR A 216 5.63 -12.70 2.71
N ARG A 217 6.14 -13.41 3.70
CA ARG A 217 7.25 -12.95 4.53
C ARG A 217 8.50 -13.69 4.11
N LEU A 218 9.51 -12.93 3.70
CA LEU A 218 10.83 -13.41 3.35
C LEU A 218 11.79 -13.11 4.50
N THR A 219 12.44 -14.13 5.02
CA THR A 219 13.47 -14.02 6.06
C THR A 219 14.84 -14.12 5.42
N LEU A 220 15.70 -13.16 5.74
CA LEU A 220 17.06 -13.05 5.25
C LEU A 220 18.06 -13.65 6.24
N ALA A 221 19.26 -13.97 5.77
CA ALA A 221 20.33 -14.57 6.56
C ALA A 221 20.78 -13.68 7.73
N ASP A 222 20.66 -12.35 7.60
CA ASP A 222 20.90 -11.38 8.66
C ASP A 222 19.72 -11.24 9.66
N GLY A 223 18.74 -12.14 9.60
CA GLY A 223 17.58 -12.19 10.50
C GLY A 223 16.47 -11.19 10.17
N LYS A 224 16.70 -10.27 9.23
CA LYS A 224 15.69 -9.30 8.80
C LYS A 224 14.55 -9.97 8.03
N GLN A 225 13.38 -9.35 8.10
CA GLN A 225 12.17 -9.87 7.46
C GLN A 225 11.55 -8.81 6.57
N VAL A 226 11.29 -9.18 5.32
CA VAL A 226 10.62 -8.32 4.33
C VAL A 226 9.27 -8.93 4.01
N THR A 227 8.22 -8.10 4.00
CA THR A 227 6.85 -8.55 3.69
C THR A 227 6.44 -7.99 2.33
N LEU A 228 6.15 -8.86 1.37
CA LEU A 228 5.91 -8.47 -0.01
C LEU A 228 5.08 -9.52 -0.77
N THR A 229 4.36 -9.09 -1.82
CA THR A 229 3.64 -10.01 -2.74
C THR A 229 4.59 -10.54 -3.82
N THR A 230 4.18 -11.60 -4.53
CA THR A 230 4.96 -12.22 -5.63
C THR A 230 5.49 -11.22 -6.66
N ASN A 231 4.73 -10.16 -6.93
CA ASN A 231 5.03 -9.20 -8.00
C ASN A 231 5.87 -8.00 -7.54
N HIS A 232 6.15 -7.85 -6.25
CA HIS A 232 7.03 -6.78 -5.77
C HIS A 232 8.42 -6.99 -6.36
N ARG A 233 8.98 -5.97 -7.00
CA ARG A 233 10.36 -6.03 -7.49
C ARG A 233 11.31 -5.89 -6.31
N VAL A 234 12.32 -6.74 -6.27
CA VAL A 234 13.45 -6.71 -5.35
C VAL A 234 14.72 -6.62 -6.16
N LEU A 235 15.69 -5.86 -5.65
CA LEU A 235 16.99 -5.74 -6.29
C LEU A 235 17.83 -6.96 -5.89
N THR A 236 18.25 -7.73 -6.89
CA THR A 236 19.12 -8.90 -6.75
C THR A 236 20.51 -8.60 -7.30
N ASP A 237 21.46 -9.52 -7.13
CA ASP A 237 22.76 -9.47 -7.80
C ASP A 237 22.67 -9.53 -9.33
N GLU A 238 21.61 -10.14 -9.86
CA GLU A 238 21.26 -10.16 -11.29
C GLU A 238 20.33 -9.00 -11.71
N GLY A 239 20.18 -7.96 -10.89
CA GLY A 239 19.33 -6.79 -11.16
C GLY A 239 17.90 -6.90 -10.59
N TRP A 240 17.00 -6.04 -11.07
CA TRP A 240 15.61 -6.00 -10.59
C TRP A 240 14.80 -7.20 -11.08
N LYS A 241 14.26 -7.98 -10.15
CA LYS A 241 13.37 -9.11 -10.44
C LYS A 241 12.14 -9.04 -9.55
N THR A 242 11.01 -9.58 -9.99
CA THR A 242 9.89 -9.79 -9.06
C THR A 242 10.31 -10.79 -7.98
N MET A 243 9.76 -10.67 -6.77
CA MET A 243 10.08 -11.57 -5.65
C MET A 243 9.87 -13.04 -6.05
N GLY A 244 8.78 -13.33 -6.77
CA GLY A 244 8.51 -14.69 -7.26
C GLY A 244 9.62 -15.23 -8.16
N GLN A 245 10.12 -14.42 -9.09
CA GLN A 245 11.23 -14.79 -9.97
C GLN A 245 12.55 -14.90 -9.19
N ALA A 246 12.81 -13.95 -8.29
CA ALA A 246 14.05 -13.87 -7.52
C ALA A 246 14.31 -15.14 -6.71
N ILE A 247 13.31 -15.62 -5.96
CA ILE A 247 13.45 -16.81 -5.09
C ILE A 247 12.98 -18.11 -5.77
N GLY A 248 12.50 -18.03 -7.00
CA GLY A 248 11.82 -19.13 -7.69
C GLY A 248 10.66 -19.66 -6.86
N LEU A 249 9.74 -18.79 -6.45
CA LEU A 249 8.62 -19.16 -5.59
C LEU A 249 7.75 -20.23 -6.28
N ARG A 250 7.56 -21.38 -5.62
CA ARG A 250 6.67 -22.46 -6.08
C ARG A 250 5.67 -22.83 -4.99
N GLY A 251 4.49 -23.25 -5.42
CA GLY A 251 3.38 -23.65 -4.55
C GLY A 251 2.29 -22.58 -4.43
N GLU A 252 1.18 -22.96 -3.81
CA GLU A 252 -0.02 -22.12 -3.64
C GLU A 252 -0.49 -22.17 -2.18
N GLY A 253 -1.18 -21.11 -1.74
CA GLY A 253 -1.69 -21.02 -0.37
C GLY A 253 -0.55 -21.10 0.66
N GLU A 254 -0.73 -21.85 1.74
CA GLU A 254 0.25 -21.97 2.82
C GLU A 254 1.45 -22.86 2.49
N LYS A 255 1.37 -23.65 1.41
CA LYS A 255 2.41 -24.61 0.99
C LYS A 255 3.35 -24.01 -0.05
N VAL A 256 4.11 -23.00 0.35
CA VAL A 256 5.10 -22.35 -0.52
C VAL A 256 6.54 -22.71 -0.17
N ARG A 257 7.39 -22.79 -1.19
CA ARG A 257 8.83 -23.02 -1.04
C ARG A 257 9.64 -22.16 -2.00
N MET A 258 10.87 -21.87 -1.60
CA MET A 258 11.89 -21.31 -2.48
C MET A 258 12.52 -22.44 -3.29
N THR A 259 12.72 -22.23 -4.58
CA THR A 259 13.48 -23.18 -5.42
C THR A 259 14.84 -22.64 -5.81
N ARG A 260 15.11 -21.37 -5.53
CA ARG A 260 16.38 -20.70 -5.82
C ARG A 260 16.89 -20.00 -4.56
N SER A 261 18.19 -20.13 -4.33
CA SER A 261 18.92 -19.20 -3.47
C SER A 261 18.98 -17.85 -4.18
N CYS A 262 18.79 -16.76 -3.44
CA CYS A 262 18.82 -15.40 -3.98
C CYS A 262 19.49 -14.47 -2.98
N ALA A 263 20.44 -13.66 -3.45
CA ALA A 263 20.93 -12.53 -2.69
C ALA A 263 20.02 -11.33 -2.96
N LEU A 264 19.50 -10.73 -1.89
CA LEU A 264 18.76 -9.48 -1.98
C LEU A 264 19.66 -8.34 -1.55
N MET A 265 19.61 -7.25 -2.32
CA MET A 265 20.21 -5.99 -1.92
C MET A 265 19.31 -5.37 -0.86
N VAL A 266 19.86 -5.17 0.32
CA VAL A 266 19.21 -4.45 1.42
C VAL A 266 19.90 -3.12 1.62
N ASN A 267 19.17 -2.15 2.17
CA ASN A 267 19.74 -0.89 2.63
C ASN A 267 20.91 -1.22 3.54
N GLY A 268 22.13 -0.90 3.10
CA GLY A 268 23.27 -0.90 3.99
C GLY A 268 23.47 0.47 4.60
N VAL A 269 24.66 0.68 5.14
CA VAL A 269 25.04 1.95 5.75
C VAL A 269 25.68 2.84 4.69
N PRO A 270 25.62 4.17 4.80
CA PRO A 270 26.45 5.05 4.00
C PRO A 270 27.91 4.57 4.01
N VAL A 271 28.60 4.57 2.88
CA VAL A 271 29.93 3.93 2.77
C VAL A 271 30.94 4.52 3.76
N HIS A 272 30.83 5.82 4.07
CA HIS A 272 31.65 6.51 5.07
C HIS A 272 31.36 6.09 6.53
N GLN A 273 30.32 5.28 6.77
CA GLN A 273 29.98 4.70 8.09
C GLN A 273 30.36 3.22 8.16
N ASP A 274 30.72 2.60 7.04
CA ASP A 274 31.14 1.20 6.99
C ASP A 274 32.62 1.07 7.40
N ARG A 275 32.84 0.58 8.63
CA ARG A 275 34.19 0.40 9.19
C ARG A 275 35.05 -0.57 8.38
N ALA A 276 34.47 -1.60 7.75
CA ALA A 276 35.24 -2.55 6.96
C ALA A 276 35.71 -1.91 5.65
N TRP A 277 34.81 -1.17 4.99
CA TRP A 277 35.12 -0.39 3.80
C TRP A 277 36.18 0.68 4.08
N LEU A 278 36.02 1.51 5.13
CA LEU A 278 37.00 2.52 5.53
C LEU A 278 38.39 1.92 5.79
N ARG A 279 38.46 0.78 6.49
CA ARG A 279 39.72 0.06 6.73
C ARG A 279 40.38 -0.41 5.43
N SER A 280 39.60 -0.95 4.48
CA SER A 280 40.13 -1.41 3.20
C SER A 280 40.78 -0.28 2.39
N ARG A 281 40.19 0.92 2.39
CA ARG A 281 40.73 2.10 1.69
C ARG A 281 41.98 2.64 2.36
N ARG A 282 42.07 2.56 3.69
CA ARG A 282 43.29 2.90 4.44
C ARG A 282 44.43 1.93 4.16
N VAL A 283 44.16 0.63 4.12
CA VAL A 283 45.15 -0.39 3.74
C VAL A 283 45.63 -0.17 2.30
N ALA A 284 44.75 0.29 1.41
CA ALA A 284 45.09 0.69 0.05
C ALA A 284 45.80 2.06 -0.05
N GLY A 285 46.18 2.67 1.08
CA GLY A 285 46.96 3.91 1.12
C GLY A 285 46.19 5.20 0.81
N ARG A 286 44.85 5.17 0.72
CA ARG A 286 44.05 6.35 0.38
C ARG A 286 44.02 7.37 1.52
N SER A 287 44.17 8.64 1.15
CA SER A 287 44.01 9.80 2.03
C SER A 287 42.53 9.99 2.44
N VAL A 288 42.28 10.77 3.50
CA VAL A 288 40.90 11.06 3.95
C VAL A 288 40.12 11.82 2.87
N GLY A 289 40.78 12.70 2.11
CA GLY A 289 40.18 13.44 1.01
C GLY A 289 39.74 12.51 -0.13
N GLU A 290 40.58 11.55 -0.52
CA GLU A 290 40.23 10.56 -1.55
C GLU A 290 39.11 9.62 -1.08
N ILE A 291 39.11 9.22 0.20
CA ILE A 291 38.04 8.40 0.78
C ILE A 291 36.72 9.18 0.80
N ALA A 292 36.75 10.46 1.14
CA ALA A 292 35.57 11.32 1.15
C ALA A 292 35.01 11.54 -0.27
N ALA A 293 35.89 11.75 -1.25
CA ALA A 293 35.52 11.85 -2.66
C ALA A 293 34.92 10.55 -3.20
N GLU A 294 35.53 9.39 -2.90
CA GLU A 294 34.99 8.06 -3.26
C GLU A 294 33.67 7.75 -2.55
N ALA A 295 33.45 8.32 -1.36
CA ALA A 295 32.23 8.16 -0.59
C ALA A 295 31.12 9.14 -0.98
N GLY A 296 31.39 10.11 -1.85
CA GLY A 296 30.45 11.18 -2.20
C GLY A 296 30.08 12.07 -1.01
N CYS A 297 30.99 12.25 -0.03
CA CYS A 297 30.73 13.04 1.17
C CYS A 297 31.83 14.07 1.45
N SER A 298 31.55 15.00 2.38
CA SER A 298 32.54 16.02 2.75
C SER A 298 33.70 15.41 3.54
N TYR A 299 34.88 16.01 3.46
CA TYR A 299 36.08 15.58 4.19
C TYR A 299 35.81 15.34 5.70
N HIS A 300 35.04 16.24 6.32
CA HIS A 300 34.72 16.18 7.75
C HIS A 300 33.70 15.10 8.12
N THR A 301 33.01 14.52 7.14
CA THR A 301 32.01 13.46 7.33
C THR A 301 32.69 12.10 7.57
N VAL A 302 33.90 11.90 7.05
CA VAL A 302 34.69 10.67 7.28
C VAL A 302 35.30 10.73 8.68
N ARG A 303 34.63 10.09 9.66
CA ARG A 303 35.16 9.94 11.02
C ARG A 303 36.22 8.84 11.05
N ASP A 304 37.48 9.25 10.99
CA ASP A 304 38.64 8.37 11.08
C ASP A 304 38.72 7.73 12.48
N PRO A 305 38.83 6.40 12.61
CA PRO A 305 39.29 5.79 13.85
C PRO A 305 40.74 6.24 14.12
N PRO A 306 41.15 6.40 15.39
CA PRO A 306 42.47 6.94 15.72
C PRO A 306 43.62 6.18 15.03
N ARG A 307 44.63 6.94 14.56
CA ARG A 307 45.86 6.51 13.88
C ARG A 307 46.72 5.49 14.64
N ALA A 308 46.33 5.12 15.85
CA ALA A 308 47.10 4.28 16.76
C ALA A 308 46.92 2.80 16.44
N LEU A 309 47.47 2.32 15.32
CA LEU A 309 47.83 0.91 15.13
C LEU A 309 48.98 0.79 14.10
N ARG A 310 50.11 1.46 14.36
CA ARG A 310 51.42 0.97 13.89
C ARG A 310 51.98 -0.01 14.93
N GLN A 311 51.25 -1.09 15.23
CA GLN A 311 51.71 -2.27 15.99
C GLN A 311 50.46 -3.09 16.36
N THR A 312 49.96 -3.89 15.41
CA THR A 312 49.30 -5.18 15.69
C THR A 312 48.96 -5.83 14.37
N GLN A 313 49.98 -6.40 13.72
CA GLN A 313 49.76 -7.52 12.80
C GLN A 313 49.38 -8.81 13.57
N GLN A 314 49.38 -8.81 14.91
CA GLN A 314 49.16 -10.01 15.73
C GLN A 314 47.74 -10.20 16.31
N LEU A 315 46.81 -9.25 16.17
CA LEU A 315 45.43 -9.39 16.68
C LEU A 315 44.40 -9.82 15.61
N LEU A 316 44.85 -10.35 14.47
CA LEU A 316 43.97 -10.84 13.39
C LEU A 316 43.39 -12.25 13.65
N ALA A 317 43.69 -12.88 14.79
CA ALA A 317 43.30 -14.28 15.05
C ALA A 317 42.00 -14.46 15.87
N TRP A 318 41.37 -13.40 16.39
CA TRP A 318 40.30 -13.53 17.41
C TRP A 318 38.93 -12.95 17.03
N TRP A 319 38.71 -12.57 15.77
CA TRP A 319 37.36 -12.21 15.30
C TRP A 319 36.79 -13.35 14.45
N PRO A 320 35.60 -13.91 14.78
CA PRO A 320 34.99 -14.92 13.94
C PRO A 320 34.78 -14.30 12.55
N GLN A 321 35.31 -14.98 11.53
CA GLN A 321 35.12 -14.65 10.12
C GLN A 321 33.62 -14.71 9.81
N LEU A 322 32.91 -13.62 10.07
CA LEU A 322 31.60 -13.40 9.48
C LEU A 322 31.81 -13.45 7.96
N PRO A 323 31.06 -14.29 7.22
CA PRO A 323 31.22 -14.39 5.78
C PRO A 323 31.13 -12.98 5.21
N ALA A 324 32.15 -12.59 4.46
CA ALA A 324 32.27 -11.26 3.90
C ALA A 324 30.96 -10.93 3.17
N ALA A 325 30.15 -10.04 3.75
CA ALA A 325 29.14 -9.36 2.98
C ALA A 325 29.93 -8.58 1.94
N GLU A 326 29.86 -8.97 0.66
CA GLU A 326 30.50 -8.19 -0.39
C GLU A 326 29.85 -6.81 -0.41
N HIS A 327 30.60 -5.85 0.10
CA HIS A 327 30.23 -4.46 0.26
C HIS A 327 30.43 -3.78 -1.10
N ARG A 328 29.34 -3.54 -1.83
CA ARG A 328 29.40 -2.83 -3.11
C ARG A 328 28.91 -1.39 -2.93
N PRO A 329 29.71 -0.37 -3.27
CA PRO A 329 29.20 1.00 -3.34
C PRO A 329 28.09 1.07 -4.39
N LEU A 330 26.97 1.69 -4.02
CA LEU A 330 25.89 2.06 -4.92
C LEU A 330 26.08 3.52 -5.35
N ASP A 331 25.47 3.90 -6.47
CA ASP A 331 25.62 5.24 -7.07
C ASP A 331 25.08 6.38 -6.18
N ASP A 332 24.36 6.05 -5.10
CA ASP A 332 23.80 6.99 -4.12
C ASP A 332 24.68 7.21 -2.87
N GLY A 333 25.91 6.69 -2.85
CA GLY A 333 26.84 6.82 -1.71
C GLY A 333 26.53 5.87 -0.55
N THR A 334 25.62 4.91 -0.74
CA THR A 334 25.36 3.84 0.23
C THR A 334 26.14 2.57 -0.11
N CYS A 335 26.53 1.83 0.92
CA CYS A 335 27.09 0.49 0.75
C CYS A 335 25.91 -0.48 0.64
N GLY A 336 25.59 -0.98 -0.55
CA GLY A 336 24.58 -2.02 -0.68
C GLY A 336 25.05 -3.30 0.02
N ARG A 337 24.28 -3.81 0.99
CA ARG A 337 24.58 -5.11 1.60
C ARG A 337 23.81 -6.20 0.88
N ARG A 338 24.53 -7.27 0.50
CA ARG A 338 23.94 -8.53 0.03
C ARG A 338 23.52 -9.35 1.25
N SER A 339 22.24 -9.71 1.33
CA SER A 339 21.75 -10.69 2.31
C SER A 339 20.99 -11.80 1.60
N ARG A 340 21.38 -13.06 1.84
CA ARG A 340 20.73 -14.21 1.22
C ARG A 340 19.35 -14.41 1.82
N ALA A 341 18.34 -14.62 0.98
CA ALA A 341 17.04 -15.10 1.42
C ALA A 341 17.17 -16.57 1.84
N ILE A 342 16.69 -16.92 3.03
CA ILE A 342 16.84 -18.27 3.60
C ILE A 342 15.51 -18.97 3.86
N ARG A 343 14.41 -18.22 3.97
CA ARG A 343 13.08 -18.79 4.23
C ARG A 343 11.98 -17.88 3.68
N VAL A 344 10.96 -18.49 3.10
CA VAL A 344 9.70 -17.82 2.74
C VAL A 344 8.55 -18.51 3.42
N HIS A 345 7.60 -17.74 3.93
CA HIS A 345 6.32 -18.26 4.42
C HIS A 345 5.19 -17.32 4.06
N VAL A 346 3.99 -17.86 3.87
CA VAL A 346 2.81 -17.03 3.61
C VAL A 346 2.43 -16.31 4.87
N ARG A 347 2.20 -15.00 4.77
CA ARG A 347 1.64 -14.24 5.86
C ARG A 347 0.12 -14.44 5.81
N PRO A 348 -0.49 -15.06 6.83
CA PRO A 348 -1.94 -15.19 6.87
C PRO A 348 -2.56 -13.78 6.86
N VAL A 349 -3.55 -13.58 5.99
CA VAL A 349 -4.34 -12.36 5.97
C VAL A 349 -5.11 -12.31 7.29
N ARG A 350 -4.62 -11.51 8.26
CA ARG A 350 -5.42 -11.16 9.43
C ARG A 350 -6.56 -10.27 8.94
N ARG A 351 -7.70 -10.87 8.57
CA ARG A 351 -8.96 -10.13 8.54
C ARG A 351 -9.13 -9.58 9.95
N ASN A 352 -9.11 -8.26 10.11
CA ASN A 352 -9.64 -7.62 11.31
C ASN A 352 -11.13 -7.99 11.36
N ARG A 353 -11.44 -9.14 11.98
CA ARG A 353 -12.79 -9.45 12.41
C ARG A 353 -13.07 -8.46 13.53
N ARG A 354 -13.71 -7.32 13.21
CA ARG A 354 -14.49 -6.64 14.24
C ARG A 354 -15.45 -7.69 14.80
N PRO A 355 -15.50 -7.92 16.12
CA PRO A 355 -16.55 -8.75 16.68
C PRO A 355 -17.90 -8.15 16.24
N PRO A 356 -18.92 -8.98 15.97
CA PRO A 356 -20.24 -8.47 15.67
C PRO A 356 -20.63 -7.47 16.76
N SER A 357 -21.07 -6.29 16.34
CA SER A 357 -21.59 -5.24 17.21
C SER A 357 -22.53 -5.87 18.23
N ARG A 358 -22.24 -5.71 19.52
CA ARG A 358 -23.16 -6.08 20.61
C ARG A 358 -24.56 -5.54 20.27
N PRO A 359 -25.63 -6.32 20.44
CA PRO A 359 -26.98 -5.80 20.28
C PRO A 359 -27.18 -4.62 21.25
N PRO A 360 -27.99 -3.61 20.89
CA PRO A 360 -28.20 -2.45 21.74
C PRO A 360 -28.71 -2.90 23.11
N HIS A 361 -28.08 -2.40 24.16
CA HIS A 361 -28.55 -2.56 25.53
C HIS A 361 -30.02 -2.15 25.58
N ARG A 362 -30.91 -3.10 25.92
CA ARG A 362 -32.25 -2.78 26.40
C ARG A 362 -32.05 -1.92 27.64
N SER A 363 -32.42 -0.65 27.54
CA SER A 363 -32.65 0.21 28.71
C SER A 363 -33.68 -0.49 29.59
N ARG A 364 -33.23 -1.07 30.70
CA ARG A 364 -34.12 -1.32 31.83
C ARG A 364 -34.49 0.05 32.37
N LEU A 365 -35.74 0.45 32.11
CA LEU A 365 -36.45 1.38 32.96
C LEU A 365 -36.39 0.82 34.38
N ALA A 366 -35.68 1.52 35.26
CA ALA A 366 -35.88 1.40 36.70
C ALA A 366 -36.94 2.44 37.08
N ARG A 367 -38.02 1.95 37.70
CA ARG A 367 -38.71 2.72 38.74
C ARG A 367 -37.85 2.76 39.98
#